data_AF-A0A1B3X311-F1
#
_entry.id   AF-A0A1B3X311-F1
#
_cell.length_a   1.000
_cell.length_b   1.000
_cell.length_c   1.000
_cell.angle_alpha   90.00
_cell.angle_beta   90.00
_cell.angle_gamma   90.00
#
_symmetry.space_group_name_H-M   'P 1'
#
loop_
_entity.id
_entity.type
_entity.pdbx_description
1 polymer ?
#
loop_
_entity_poly.entity_id
_entity_poly.type
_entity_poly.pdbx_seq_one_letter_code
_entity_poly.pdbx_strand_id
1 'polypeptide(L)'
;MKSCEKCGASIEDGAKFCSLCGAPQEDRMAAEADPAQEMHPAAELQQPGTPPDAQENRKKLESLREQLSSTPYIGAAMVIFSVFMPWISLGRMFDVTIMDISKGLMLAIIFIGAASAYAILKKKNYVLSAAMGHALLIFAVIAFIRYQSLLSEVKKTIFGAMASSAISLDWGGLLFLAGALNLCVVSVFLYMIEQLLPQGGAFTGDVLFRTWKELACAKVKLTSIEVPAWVYSLVIGILLVLLFSQSGMNRMMH
;
A
#
# COMPACT_ATOMS: atom_id res chain seq x y z
N MET A 1 -21.02 46.18 35.74
CA MET A 1 -19.78 45.40 35.43
C MET A 1 -20.00 43.95 35.83
N LYS A 2 -20.52 43.15 34.90
CA LYS A 2 -20.64 41.69 35.05
C LYS A 2 -19.32 41.05 34.61
N SER A 3 -18.86 40.01 35.30
CA SER A 3 -17.72 39.21 34.86
C SER A 3 -18.20 37.96 34.11
N CYS A 4 -17.52 37.59 33.04
CA CYS A 4 -17.79 36.37 32.30
C CYS A 4 -17.61 35.15 33.22
N GLU A 5 -18.63 34.32 33.38
CA GLU A 5 -18.51 33.08 34.16
C GLU A 5 -17.50 32.08 33.56
N LYS A 6 -17.23 32.19 32.25
CA LYS A 6 -16.35 31.25 31.54
C LYS A 6 -14.88 31.63 31.60
N CYS A 7 -14.54 32.91 31.59
CA CYS A 7 -13.14 33.37 31.52
C CYS A 7 -12.76 34.46 32.52
N GLY A 8 -13.71 34.93 33.34
CA GLY A 8 -13.48 35.99 34.34
C GLY A 8 -13.29 37.39 33.77
N ALA A 9 -13.36 37.59 32.45
CA ALA A 9 -13.20 38.91 31.85
C ALA A 9 -14.37 39.84 32.20
N SER A 10 -14.10 41.13 32.39
CA SER A 10 -15.13 42.15 32.61
C SER A 10 -15.94 42.37 31.33
N ILE A 11 -17.27 42.33 31.45
CA ILE A 11 -18.23 42.50 30.36
C ILE A 11 -19.02 43.79 30.59
N GLU A 12 -19.22 44.57 29.51
CA GLU A 12 -20.10 45.74 29.50
C GLU A 12 -21.57 45.33 29.73
N ASP A 13 -22.30 46.12 30.51
CA ASP A 13 -23.68 45.82 30.88
C ASP A 13 -24.59 45.84 29.62
N GLY A 14 -25.16 44.68 29.25
CA GLY A 14 -26.00 44.49 28.05
C GLY A 14 -25.33 43.79 26.87
N ALA A 15 -24.08 43.35 26.99
CA ALA A 15 -23.42 42.59 25.93
C ALA A 15 -23.90 41.13 25.87
N LYS A 16 -24.43 40.70 24.71
CA LYS A 16 -24.95 39.35 24.47
C LYS A 16 -23.88 38.26 24.48
N PHE A 17 -22.61 38.62 24.24
CA PHE A 17 -21.47 37.70 24.20
C PHE A 17 -20.23 38.32 24.83
N CYS A 18 -19.40 37.51 25.47
CA CYS A 18 -18.09 37.94 25.96
C CYS A 18 -17.15 38.21 24.77
N SER A 19 -16.58 39.41 24.70
CA SER A 19 -15.61 39.81 23.68
C SER A 19 -14.31 39.01 23.70
N LEU A 20 -13.96 38.40 24.84
CA LEU A 20 -12.71 37.67 24.99
C LEU A 20 -12.81 36.17 24.64
N CYS A 21 -13.91 35.52 24.97
CA CYS A 21 -14.07 34.06 24.81
C CYS A 21 -15.29 33.63 23.99
N GLY A 22 -16.10 34.59 23.55
CA GLY A 22 -17.31 34.33 22.75
C GLY A 22 -18.48 33.71 23.52
N ALA A 23 -18.39 33.58 24.85
CA ALA A 23 -19.44 32.95 25.64
C ALA A 23 -20.72 33.81 25.68
N PRO A 24 -21.91 33.24 25.36
CA PRO A 24 -23.17 33.95 25.47
C PRO A 24 -23.45 34.36 26.92
N GLN A 25 -23.98 35.56 27.12
CA GLN A 25 -24.42 36.06 28.43
C GLN A 25 -25.95 36.11 28.40
N GLU A 26 -26.61 35.27 29.19
CA GLU A 26 -28.06 35.31 29.30
C GLU A 26 -28.50 36.57 30.06
N ASP A 27 -29.18 37.48 29.36
CA ASP A 27 -29.80 38.65 29.98
C ASP A 27 -31.06 38.24 30.75
N ARG A 28 -30.87 38.12 32.06
CA ARG A 28 -31.92 37.85 33.05
C ARG A 28 -32.72 39.13 33.34
N MET A 29 -33.57 39.58 32.41
CA MET A 29 -34.62 40.57 32.69
C MET A 29 -35.75 40.55 31.64
N ALA A 30 -36.68 39.61 31.76
CA ALA A 30 -38.10 39.73 31.39
C ALA A 30 -38.81 38.40 31.69
N ALA A 31 -39.01 38.13 32.97
CA ALA A 31 -40.00 37.16 33.41
C ALA A 31 -41.38 37.85 33.46
N GLU A 32 -42.43 37.08 33.15
CA GLU A 32 -43.88 37.31 33.34
C GLU A 32 -44.69 37.97 32.22
N ALA A 33 -45.20 37.13 31.30
CA ALA A 33 -46.65 36.99 31.03
C ALA A 33 -46.95 35.57 30.47
N ASP A 34 -48.02 34.97 31.02
CA ASP A 34 -48.53 33.58 30.99
C ASP A 34 -49.17 33.11 29.64
N PRO A 35 -49.74 31.89 29.47
CA PRO A 35 -49.15 30.68 28.90
C PRO A 35 -49.89 30.17 27.63
N ALA A 36 -49.51 28.97 27.16
CA ALA A 36 -50.18 28.12 26.14
C ALA A 36 -49.67 28.22 24.69
N GLN A 37 -48.68 27.37 24.36
CA GLN A 37 -48.78 26.50 23.18
C GLN A 37 -47.79 25.33 23.28
N GLU A 38 -48.37 24.14 23.47
CA GLU A 38 -48.06 22.84 22.86
C GLU A 38 -46.61 22.47 22.49
N MET A 39 -46.10 21.46 23.21
CA MET A 39 -45.67 20.17 22.64
C MET A 39 -44.61 20.20 21.52
N HIS A 40 -43.33 19.97 21.88
CA HIS A 40 -42.49 18.86 21.35
C HIS A 40 -41.07 18.84 21.94
N PRO A 41 -40.47 17.64 22.08
CA PRO A 41 -39.38 17.37 23.01
C PRO A 41 -38.00 17.64 22.41
N ALA A 42 -37.05 17.85 23.33
CA ALA A 42 -35.65 17.46 23.24
C ALA A 42 -35.01 17.57 21.84
N ALA A 43 -34.33 18.69 21.65
CA ALA A 43 -33.11 18.82 20.86
C ALA A 43 -32.45 17.47 20.53
N GLU A 44 -32.83 16.92 19.38
CA GLU A 44 -31.99 16.02 18.64
C GLU A 44 -30.78 16.86 18.26
N LEU A 45 -29.63 16.55 18.86
CA LEU A 45 -28.34 17.07 18.44
C LEU A 45 -28.16 16.64 16.99
N GLN A 46 -28.54 17.54 16.08
CA GLN A 46 -28.17 17.52 14.67
C GLN A 46 -26.63 17.47 14.63
N GLN A 47 -26.09 16.26 14.51
CA GLN A 47 -24.75 16.10 13.95
C GLN A 47 -24.77 16.81 12.58
N PRO A 48 -23.71 17.56 12.21
CA PRO A 48 -23.60 18.08 10.86
C PRO A 48 -23.74 16.91 9.89
N GLY A 49 -24.84 16.89 9.13
CA GLY A 49 -25.15 15.82 8.21
C GLY A 49 -23.96 15.63 7.29
N THR A 50 -23.33 14.45 7.38
CA THR A 50 -22.30 14.06 6.42
C THR A 50 -22.95 14.13 5.03
N PRO A 51 -22.34 14.81 4.05
CA PRO A 51 -23.00 15.01 2.77
C PRO A 51 -23.22 13.63 2.10
N PRO A 52 -24.34 13.43 1.40
CA PRO A 52 -24.80 12.11 0.96
C PRO A 52 -23.79 11.38 0.05
N ASP A 53 -22.98 12.14 -0.70
CA ASP A 53 -21.86 11.66 -1.50
C ASP A 53 -20.73 11.07 -0.63
N ALA A 54 -20.39 11.70 0.49
CA ALA A 54 -19.36 11.20 1.41
C ALA A 54 -19.80 9.89 2.10
N GLN A 55 -21.10 9.71 2.38
CA GLN A 55 -21.63 8.45 2.91
C GLN A 55 -21.61 7.33 1.85
N GLU A 56 -21.95 7.64 0.60
CA GLU A 56 -21.85 6.67 -0.50
C GLU A 56 -20.40 6.24 -0.75
N ASN A 57 -19.47 7.20 -0.76
CA ASN A 57 -18.03 6.94 -0.92
C ASN A 57 -17.52 6.02 0.19
N ARG A 58 -17.95 6.25 1.44
CA ARG A 58 -17.55 5.41 2.58
C ARG A 58 -17.98 3.95 2.39
N LYS A 59 -19.23 3.70 1.95
CA LYS A 59 -19.73 2.35 1.64
C LYS A 59 -18.93 1.67 0.51
N LYS A 60 -18.62 2.40 -0.57
CA LYS A 60 -17.77 1.89 -1.66
C LYS A 60 -16.39 1.51 -1.16
N LEU A 61 -15.81 2.33 -0.28
CA LEU A 61 -14.47 2.12 0.26
C LEU A 61 -14.41 0.93 1.23
N GLU A 62 -15.46 0.72 2.04
CA GLU A 62 -15.61 -0.48 2.88
C GLU A 62 -15.74 -1.74 2.04
N SER A 63 -16.58 -1.72 1.00
CA SER A 63 -16.73 -2.81 0.05
C SER A 63 -15.41 -3.16 -0.65
N LEU A 64 -14.66 -2.15 -1.10
CA LEU A 64 -13.33 -2.34 -1.69
C LEU A 64 -12.33 -2.91 -0.69
N ARG A 65 -12.33 -2.44 0.57
CA ARG A 65 -11.48 -3.00 1.63
C ARG A 65 -11.77 -4.47 1.86
N GLU A 66 -13.05 -4.84 1.91
CA GLU A 66 -13.46 -6.22 2.13
C GLU A 66 -12.99 -7.12 0.99
N GLN A 67 -13.17 -6.68 -0.26
CA GLN A 67 -12.65 -7.38 -1.45
C GLN A 67 -11.12 -7.50 -1.44
N LEU A 68 -10.41 -6.45 -1.01
CA LEU A 68 -8.95 -6.44 -0.94
C LEU A 68 -8.39 -7.19 0.27
N SER A 69 -9.20 -7.58 1.25
CA SER A 69 -8.71 -8.18 2.50
C SER A 69 -8.04 -9.54 2.30
N SER A 70 -8.50 -10.33 1.32
CA SER A 70 -7.97 -11.64 0.98
C SER A 70 -6.88 -11.60 -0.09
N THR A 71 -6.84 -10.53 -0.89
CA THR A 71 -5.92 -10.38 -2.01
C THR A 71 -4.43 -10.47 -1.64
N PRO A 72 -3.94 -9.97 -0.48
CA PRO A 72 -2.53 -10.11 -0.08
C PRO A 72 -2.07 -11.56 0.01
N TYR A 73 -2.95 -12.47 0.45
CA TYR A 73 -2.63 -13.90 0.50
C TYR A 73 -2.43 -14.47 -0.90
N ILE A 74 -3.25 -14.05 -1.86
CA ILE A 74 -3.15 -14.49 -3.25
C ILE A 74 -1.84 -13.97 -3.86
N GLY A 75 -1.51 -12.69 -3.64
CA GLY A 75 -0.26 -12.10 -4.10
C GLY A 75 0.96 -12.82 -3.54
N ALA A 76 1.00 -13.09 -2.23
CA ALA A 76 2.08 -13.84 -1.62
C ALA A 76 2.14 -15.30 -2.09
N ALA A 77 1.00 -15.97 -2.23
CA ALA A 77 0.95 -17.33 -2.76
C ALA A 77 1.51 -17.39 -4.19
N MET A 78 1.12 -16.47 -5.06
CA MET A 78 1.66 -16.38 -6.43
C MET A 78 3.19 -16.21 -6.41
N VAL A 79 3.73 -15.32 -5.58
CA VAL A 79 5.19 -15.16 -5.42
C VAL A 79 5.83 -16.45 -4.93
N ILE A 80 5.27 -17.12 -3.94
CA ILE A 80 5.83 -18.36 -3.38
C ILE A 80 5.79 -19.49 -4.40
N PHE A 81 4.65 -19.73 -5.04
CA PHE A 81 4.49 -20.78 -6.05
C PHE A 81 5.36 -20.54 -7.28
N SER A 82 5.57 -19.28 -7.67
CA SER A 82 6.41 -18.93 -8.82
C SER A 82 7.85 -19.43 -8.71
N VAL A 83 8.36 -19.59 -7.48
CA VAL A 83 9.74 -20.03 -7.23
C VAL A 83 9.94 -21.51 -7.60
N PHE A 84 8.85 -22.29 -7.53
CA PHE A 84 8.84 -23.72 -7.87
C PHE A 84 8.46 -24.00 -9.31
N MET A 85 7.91 -23.00 -10.02
CA MET A 85 7.55 -23.14 -11.42
C MET A 85 8.71 -22.75 -12.34
N PRO A 86 8.74 -23.35 -13.56
CA PRO A 86 9.59 -22.85 -14.63
C PRO A 86 9.35 -21.36 -14.80
N TRP A 87 10.43 -20.60 -14.64
CA TRP A 87 10.39 -19.18 -14.95
C TRP A 87 10.55 -18.96 -16.45
N ILE A 88 11.35 -19.82 -17.07
CA ILE A 88 11.71 -19.74 -18.47
C ILE A 88 11.91 -21.15 -19.01
N SER A 89 11.49 -21.36 -20.26
CA SER A 89 11.71 -22.59 -21.01
C SER A 89 12.64 -22.29 -22.20
N LEU A 90 13.85 -22.85 -22.19
CA LEU A 90 14.85 -22.69 -23.24
C LEU A 90 14.61 -23.74 -24.33
N GLY A 91 13.59 -23.49 -25.16
CA GLY A 91 13.03 -24.48 -26.08
C GLY A 91 12.25 -25.57 -25.33
N ARG A 92 11.69 -26.56 -26.05
CA ARG A 92 10.86 -27.64 -25.46
C ARG A 92 11.58 -28.60 -24.49
N MET A 93 12.86 -28.38 -24.18
CA MET A 93 13.71 -29.37 -23.49
C MET A 93 14.30 -28.91 -22.15
N PHE A 94 14.40 -27.60 -21.87
CA PHE A 94 15.07 -27.12 -20.65
C PHE A 94 14.27 -26.04 -19.94
N ASP A 95 13.62 -26.43 -18.84
CA ASP A 95 12.94 -25.51 -17.94
C ASP A 95 13.90 -25.08 -16.83
N VAL A 96 13.97 -23.77 -16.59
CA VAL A 96 14.79 -23.19 -15.52
C VAL A 96 13.88 -22.60 -14.45
N THR A 97 13.96 -23.14 -13.24
CA THR A 97 13.26 -22.61 -12.06
C THR A 97 14.17 -21.73 -11.21
N ILE A 98 13.60 -20.91 -10.33
CA ILE A 98 14.38 -20.14 -9.33
C ILE A 98 15.12 -21.07 -8.35
N MET A 99 14.52 -22.22 -8.03
CA MET A 99 15.17 -23.23 -7.19
C MET A 99 16.48 -23.74 -7.79
N ASP A 100 16.53 -23.90 -9.12
CA ASP A 100 17.73 -24.35 -9.82
C ASP A 100 18.83 -23.27 -9.87
N ILE A 101 18.44 -22.02 -9.66
CA ILE A 101 19.35 -20.87 -9.63
C ILE A 101 20.07 -20.85 -8.27
N SER A 102 19.37 -20.53 -7.17
CA SER A 102 19.92 -20.73 -5.84
C SER A 102 18.87 -20.94 -4.76
N LYS A 103 19.19 -21.84 -3.83
CA LYS A 103 18.41 -22.05 -2.61
C LYS A 103 18.30 -20.76 -1.78
N GLY A 104 19.35 -19.94 -1.75
CA GLY A 104 19.36 -18.66 -1.05
C GLY A 104 18.36 -17.65 -1.64
N LEU A 105 18.35 -17.50 -2.97
CA LEU A 105 17.40 -16.63 -3.67
C LEU A 105 15.96 -17.11 -3.48
N MET A 106 15.72 -18.42 -3.62
CA MET A 106 14.42 -19.05 -3.35
C MET A 106 13.89 -18.67 -1.96
N LEU A 107 14.70 -18.91 -0.92
CA LEU A 107 14.30 -18.62 0.46
C LEU A 107 14.07 -17.13 0.69
N ALA A 108 14.90 -16.26 0.10
CA ALA A 108 14.75 -14.81 0.21
C ALA A 108 13.44 -14.33 -0.42
N ILE A 109 13.09 -14.80 -1.62
CA ILE A 109 11.84 -14.44 -2.30
C ILE A 109 10.62 -14.90 -1.51
N ILE A 110 10.62 -16.17 -1.05
CA ILE A 110 9.53 -16.72 -0.23
C ILE A 110 9.36 -15.90 1.05
N PHE A 111 10.47 -15.59 1.73
CA PHE A 111 10.46 -14.80 2.96
C PHE A 111 9.93 -13.39 2.72
N ILE A 112 10.37 -12.69 1.65
CA ILE A 112 9.90 -11.35 1.31
C ILE A 112 8.41 -11.36 0.97
N GLY A 113 7.94 -12.34 0.19
CA GLY A 113 6.52 -12.49 -0.15
C GLY A 113 5.65 -12.71 1.09
N ALA A 114 6.04 -13.65 1.97
CA ALA A 114 5.34 -13.92 3.21
C ALA A 114 5.38 -12.72 4.19
N ALA A 115 6.53 -12.08 4.34
CA ALA A 115 6.70 -10.91 5.19
C ALA A 115 5.87 -9.72 4.69
N SER A 116 5.73 -9.56 3.38
CA SER A 116 4.89 -8.52 2.77
C SER A 116 3.42 -8.72 3.10
N ALA A 117 2.87 -9.93 2.90
CA ALA A 117 1.49 -10.23 3.29
C ALA A 117 1.27 -10.08 4.80
N TYR A 118 2.20 -10.56 5.62
CA TYR A 118 2.14 -10.38 7.07
C TYR A 118 2.14 -8.89 7.48
N ALA A 119 2.94 -8.05 6.81
CA ALA A 119 2.99 -6.62 7.05
C ALA A 119 1.65 -5.93 6.74
N ILE A 120 0.97 -6.32 5.66
CA ILE A 120 -0.38 -5.82 5.33
C ILE A 120 -1.39 -6.27 6.39
N LEU A 121 -1.46 -7.57 6.65
CA LEU A 121 -2.62 -8.19 7.32
C LEU A 121 -2.56 -8.08 8.84
N LYS A 122 -1.37 -8.18 9.43
CA LYS A 122 -1.21 -8.20 10.89
C LYS A 122 -0.71 -6.88 11.44
N LYS A 123 0.22 -6.22 10.72
CA LYS A 123 0.82 -4.97 11.20
C LYS A 123 0.18 -3.71 10.63
N LYS A 124 -0.67 -3.83 9.59
CA LYS A 124 -1.17 -2.68 8.81
C LYS A 124 -0.07 -1.73 8.34
N ASN A 125 1.14 -2.28 8.14
CA ASN A 125 2.31 -1.53 7.70
C ASN A 125 2.39 -1.58 6.18
N TYR A 126 1.47 -0.86 5.52
CA TYR A 126 1.36 -0.85 4.06
C TYR A 126 2.63 -0.32 3.38
N VAL A 127 3.31 0.65 3.99
CA VAL A 127 4.59 1.20 3.50
C VAL A 127 5.66 0.11 3.38
N LEU A 128 5.80 -0.74 4.41
CA LEU A 128 6.79 -1.83 4.39
C LEU A 128 6.47 -2.87 3.32
N SER A 129 5.18 -3.21 3.18
CA SER A 129 4.73 -4.17 2.16
C SER A 129 4.93 -3.64 0.74
N ALA A 130 4.59 -2.38 0.48
CA ALA A 130 4.84 -1.72 -0.81
C ALA A 130 6.34 -1.75 -1.12
N ALA A 131 7.18 -1.39 -0.15
CA ALA A 131 8.63 -1.40 -0.33
C ALA A 131 9.18 -2.80 -0.65
N MET A 132 8.67 -3.86 -0.01
CA MET A 132 9.00 -5.25 -0.32
C MET A 132 8.53 -5.66 -1.73
N GLY A 133 7.31 -5.27 -2.12
CA GLY A 133 6.80 -5.51 -3.47
C GLY A 133 7.62 -4.83 -4.55
N HIS A 134 8.00 -3.56 -4.35
CA HIS A 134 8.89 -2.84 -5.27
C HIS A 134 10.26 -3.51 -5.38
N ALA A 135 10.82 -4.03 -4.29
CA ALA A 135 12.07 -4.79 -4.35
C ALA A 135 11.96 -6.03 -5.25
N LEU A 136 10.85 -6.77 -5.15
CA LEU A 136 10.57 -7.92 -6.02
C LEU A 136 10.40 -7.50 -7.48
N LEU A 137 9.72 -6.39 -7.77
CA LEU A 137 9.58 -5.87 -9.14
C LEU A 137 10.92 -5.40 -9.73
N ILE A 138 11.74 -4.68 -8.95
CA ILE A 138 13.09 -4.27 -9.35
C ILE A 138 13.93 -5.50 -9.68
N PHE A 139 13.90 -6.52 -8.82
CA PHE A 139 14.57 -7.78 -9.07
C PHE A 139 14.07 -8.44 -10.36
N ALA A 140 12.75 -8.51 -10.58
CA ALA A 140 12.16 -9.10 -11.79
C ALA A 140 12.68 -8.43 -13.07
N VAL A 141 12.69 -7.09 -13.09
CA VAL A 141 13.15 -6.30 -14.24
C VAL A 141 14.64 -6.52 -14.49
N ILE A 142 15.48 -6.48 -13.45
CA ILE A 142 16.92 -6.68 -13.62
C ILE A 142 17.22 -8.13 -14.05
N ALA A 143 16.55 -9.12 -13.44
CA ALA A 143 16.68 -10.52 -13.82
C ALA A 143 16.29 -10.72 -15.29
N PHE A 144 15.20 -10.10 -15.74
CA PHE A 144 14.78 -10.13 -17.14
C PHE A 144 15.80 -9.48 -18.09
N ILE A 145 16.36 -8.31 -17.75
CA ILE A 145 17.38 -7.64 -18.56
C ILE A 145 18.65 -8.48 -18.66
N ARG A 146 19.14 -9.01 -17.52
CA ARG A 146 20.30 -9.90 -17.47
C ARG A 146 20.08 -11.15 -18.32
N TYR A 147 18.88 -11.70 -18.23
CA TYR A 147 18.48 -12.84 -19.03
C TYR A 147 18.50 -12.53 -20.54
N GLN A 148 17.90 -11.42 -20.97
CA GLN A 148 17.95 -10.98 -22.38
C GLN A 148 19.38 -10.79 -22.88
N SER A 149 20.28 -10.26 -22.04
CA SER A 149 21.69 -10.13 -22.37
C SER A 149 22.37 -11.49 -22.57
N LEU A 150 22.15 -12.46 -21.67
CA LEU A 150 22.68 -13.82 -21.82
C LEU A 150 22.16 -14.49 -23.09
N LEU A 151 20.87 -14.33 -23.40
CA LEU A 151 20.29 -14.85 -24.64
C LEU A 151 20.92 -14.24 -25.88
N SER A 152 21.19 -12.94 -25.87
CA SER A 152 21.82 -12.28 -27.01
C SER A 152 23.21 -12.85 -27.30
N GLU A 153 23.95 -13.30 -26.28
CA GLU A 153 25.25 -13.97 -26.43
C GLU A 153 25.10 -15.42 -26.92
N VAL A 154 24.13 -16.18 -26.40
CA VAL A 154 23.85 -17.55 -26.86
C VAL A 154 23.39 -17.56 -28.32
N LYS A 155 22.58 -16.57 -28.73
CA LYS A 155 22.13 -16.42 -30.12
C LYS A 155 23.28 -16.12 -31.09
N LYS A 156 24.34 -15.44 -30.63
CA LYS A 156 25.56 -15.20 -31.43
C LYS A 156 26.41 -16.47 -31.57
N THR A 157 26.24 -17.44 -30.68
CA THR A 157 26.94 -18.72 -30.68
C THR A 157 26.25 -19.71 -31.64
N ILE A 158 26.95 -20.77 -32.07
CA ILE A 158 26.49 -21.79 -33.05
C ILE A 158 25.11 -22.41 -32.72
N PHE A 159 24.66 -22.34 -31.45
CA PHE A 159 23.33 -22.77 -30.99
C PHE A 159 22.17 -21.82 -31.37
N GLY A 160 22.44 -20.61 -31.85
CA GLY A 160 21.42 -19.59 -32.18
C GLY A 160 20.45 -19.99 -33.28
N ALA A 161 20.82 -20.92 -34.16
CA ALA A 161 19.94 -21.46 -35.21
C ALA A 161 18.93 -22.50 -34.68
N MET A 162 19.30 -23.27 -33.64
CA MET A 162 18.40 -24.24 -32.98
C MET A 162 17.54 -23.60 -31.87
N ALA A 163 18.01 -22.51 -31.26
CA ALA A 163 17.28 -21.74 -30.24
C ALA A 163 16.23 -20.77 -30.83
N SER A 164 15.90 -20.87 -32.12
CA SER A 164 14.93 -19.97 -32.79
C SER A 164 13.46 -20.28 -32.47
N SER A 165 13.17 -21.36 -31.72
CA SER A 165 11.84 -21.54 -31.14
C SER A 165 11.65 -20.55 -29.98
N ALA A 166 10.60 -19.73 -30.09
CA ALA A 166 10.32 -18.61 -29.22
C ALA A 166 10.47 -18.96 -27.73
N ILE A 167 11.47 -18.38 -27.08
CA ILE A 167 11.66 -18.49 -25.65
C ILE A 167 10.67 -17.56 -24.98
N SER A 168 9.56 -18.11 -24.48
CA SER A 168 8.52 -17.38 -23.79
C SER A 168 8.82 -17.25 -22.30
N LEU A 169 8.39 -16.14 -21.70
CA LEU A 169 8.20 -16.07 -20.25
C LEU A 169 7.20 -17.17 -19.87
N ASP A 170 7.60 -18.08 -19.01
CA ASP A 170 6.75 -19.19 -18.60
C ASP A 170 5.86 -18.76 -17.43
N TRP A 171 4.95 -19.64 -17.02
CA TRP A 171 3.99 -19.42 -15.96
C TRP A 171 4.64 -19.00 -14.65
N GLY A 172 5.83 -19.48 -14.32
CA GLY A 172 6.56 -19.03 -13.11
C GLY A 172 6.92 -17.55 -13.17
N GLY A 173 7.44 -17.07 -14.31
CA GLY A 173 7.77 -15.65 -14.47
C GLY A 173 6.53 -14.75 -14.42
N LEU A 174 5.45 -15.20 -15.05
CA LEU A 174 4.15 -14.50 -15.01
C LEU A 174 3.55 -14.46 -13.60
N LEU A 175 3.54 -15.59 -12.88
CA LEU A 175 3.06 -15.67 -11.50
C LEU A 175 3.86 -14.78 -10.56
N PHE A 176 5.19 -14.73 -10.73
CA PHE A 176 6.01 -13.86 -9.92
C PHE A 176 5.68 -12.39 -10.15
N LEU A 177 5.61 -11.96 -11.41
CA LEU A 177 5.28 -10.57 -11.75
C LEU A 177 3.88 -10.20 -11.28
N ALA A 178 2.90 -11.07 -11.52
CA ALA A 178 1.52 -10.88 -11.07
C ALA A 178 1.45 -10.78 -9.53
N GLY A 179 2.13 -11.68 -8.81
CA GLY A 179 2.16 -11.66 -7.35
C GLY A 179 2.86 -10.43 -6.78
N ALA A 180 4.03 -10.06 -7.31
CA ALA A 180 4.77 -8.88 -6.88
C ALA A 180 4.00 -7.58 -7.17
N LEU A 181 3.40 -7.46 -8.35
CA LEU A 181 2.54 -6.33 -8.71
C LEU A 181 1.31 -6.28 -7.81
N ASN A 182 0.67 -7.41 -7.54
CA ASN A 182 -0.48 -7.50 -6.66
C ASN A 182 -0.17 -6.98 -5.25
N LEU A 183 0.95 -7.40 -4.65
CA LEU A 183 1.39 -6.91 -3.34
C LEU A 183 1.62 -5.38 -3.33
N CYS A 184 2.17 -4.81 -4.41
CA CYS A 184 2.34 -3.37 -4.55
C CYS A 184 1.00 -2.64 -4.66
N VAL A 185 0.12 -3.13 -5.54
CA VAL A 185 -1.17 -2.49 -5.80
C VAL A 185 -2.04 -2.55 -4.55
N VAL A 186 -2.21 -3.73 -3.96
CA VAL A 186 -3.06 -3.91 -2.78
C VAL A 186 -2.56 -3.08 -1.59
N SER A 187 -1.24 -2.95 -1.39
CA SER A 187 -0.70 -2.10 -0.32
C SER A 187 -1.01 -0.61 -0.54
N VAL A 188 -0.88 -0.10 -1.78
CA VAL A 188 -1.26 1.29 -2.11
C VAL A 188 -2.77 1.51 -1.89
N PHE A 189 -3.60 0.60 -2.39
CA PHE A 189 -5.05 0.71 -2.26
C PHE A 189 -5.51 0.63 -0.80
N LEU A 190 -5.00 -0.31 0.00
CA LEU A 190 -5.37 -0.42 1.41
C LEU A 190 -4.91 0.79 2.23
N TYR A 191 -3.73 1.34 1.94
CA TYR A 191 -3.28 2.57 2.58
C TYR A 191 -4.15 3.76 2.20
N MET A 192 -4.49 3.91 0.92
CA MET A 192 -5.40 4.96 0.45
C MET A 192 -6.78 4.82 1.08
N ILE A 193 -7.30 3.59 1.21
CA ILE A 193 -8.57 3.33 1.89
C ILE A 193 -8.48 3.77 3.36
N GLU A 194 -7.42 3.41 4.10
CA GLU A 194 -7.23 3.88 5.49
C GLU A 194 -7.19 5.41 5.60
N GLN A 195 -6.66 6.13 4.60
CA GLN A 195 -6.67 7.60 4.59
C GLN A 195 -8.03 8.22 4.26
N LEU A 196 -8.76 7.63 3.31
CA LEU A 196 -10.03 8.19 2.80
C LEU A 196 -11.24 7.81 3.66
N LEU A 197 -11.21 6.67 4.34
CA LEU A 197 -12.34 6.14 5.12
C LEU A 197 -12.83 7.11 6.22
N PRO A 198 -11.95 7.79 6.98
CA PRO A 198 -12.38 8.77 7.99
C PRO A 198 -13.05 10.00 7.38
N GLN A 199 -12.59 10.44 6.21
CA GLN A 199 -13.01 11.68 5.55
C GLN A 199 -14.18 11.49 4.58
N GLY A 200 -14.48 10.25 4.14
CA GLY A 200 -15.47 9.99 3.10
C GLY A 200 -15.06 10.51 1.72
N GLY A 201 -13.76 10.64 1.48
CA GLY A 201 -13.23 11.22 0.24
C GLY A 201 -13.51 10.35 -1.00
N ALA A 202 -13.62 11.01 -2.16
CA ALA A 202 -13.86 10.33 -3.43
C ALA A 202 -12.62 9.55 -3.89
N PHE A 203 -12.87 8.40 -4.53
CA PHE A 203 -11.82 7.63 -5.18
C PHE A 203 -11.46 8.29 -6.51
N THR A 204 -10.29 8.93 -6.60
CA THR A 204 -9.82 9.60 -7.82
C THR A 204 -8.38 9.19 -8.17
N GLY A 205 -8.04 9.27 -9.46
CA GLY A 205 -6.72 8.87 -9.95
C GLY A 205 -5.57 9.75 -9.44
N ASP A 206 -5.83 11.03 -9.18
CA ASP A 206 -4.84 11.95 -8.61
C ASP A 206 -4.52 11.60 -7.15
N VAL A 207 -5.52 11.17 -6.37
CA VAL A 207 -5.32 10.68 -5.00
C VAL A 207 -4.52 9.39 -5.01
N LEU A 208 -4.79 8.47 -5.95
CA LEU A 208 -4.03 7.24 -6.10
C LEU A 208 -2.55 7.51 -6.40
N PHE A 209 -2.27 8.39 -7.36
CA PHE A 209 -0.89 8.74 -7.74
C PHE A 209 -0.13 9.45 -6.61
N ARG A 210 -0.80 10.40 -5.92
CA ARG A 210 -0.25 11.08 -4.73
C ARG A 210 0.07 10.07 -3.64
N THR A 211 -0.85 9.17 -3.35
CA THR A 211 -0.70 8.13 -2.33
C THR A 211 0.49 7.23 -2.65
N TRP A 212 0.60 6.74 -3.88
CA TRP A 212 1.73 5.93 -4.31
C TRP A 212 3.08 6.66 -4.09
N LYS A 213 3.14 7.95 -4.45
CA LYS A 213 4.33 8.78 -4.22
C LYS A 213 4.63 8.95 -2.73
N GLU A 214 3.61 9.15 -1.90
CA GLU A 214 3.76 9.22 -0.45
C GLU A 214 4.31 7.93 0.13
N LEU A 215 3.80 6.75 -0.26
CA LEU A 215 4.35 5.46 0.18
C LEU A 215 5.81 5.30 -0.22
N ALA A 216 6.18 5.67 -1.45
CA ALA A 216 7.55 5.55 -1.95
C ALA A 216 8.54 6.42 -1.16
N CYS A 217 8.10 7.60 -0.71
CA CYS A 217 8.91 8.53 0.10
C CYS A 217 8.78 8.30 1.61
N ALA A 218 7.78 7.55 2.06
CA ALA A 218 7.56 7.28 3.48
C ALA A 218 8.72 6.52 4.10
N LYS A 219 8.93 6.75 5.40
CA LYS A 219 9.98 6.08 6.16
C LYS A 219 9.51 4.71 6.61
N VAL A 220 10.30 3.69 6.31
CA VAL A 220 10.16 2.35 6.85
C VAL A 220 10.92 2.29 8.17
N LYS A 221 10.22 1.94 9.26
CA LYS A 221 10.82 1.75 10.58
C LYS A 221 11.22 0.29 10.77
N LEU A 222 12.52 0.03 10.72
CA LEU A 222 13.11 -1.29 11.01
C LEU A 222 13.72 -1.27 12.41
N THR A 223 12.97 -1.73 13.41
CA THR A 223 13.37 -1.77 14.83
C THR A 223 13.83 -0.42 15.41
N SER A 224 15.05 0.02 15.10
CA SER A 224 15.63 1.31 15.50
C SER A 224 16.07 2.22 14.35
N ILE A 225 16.06 1.75 13.09
CA ILE A 225 16.55 2.51 11.93
C ILE A 225 15.35 2.95 11.07
N GLU A 226 15.33 4.23 10.71
CA GLU A 226 14.36 4.79 9.75
C GLU A 226 15.03 4.96 8.40
N VAL A 227 14.49 4.29 7.38
CA VAL A 227 15.01 4.36 6.01
C VAL A 227 13.87 4.70 5.06
N PRO A 228 14.06 5.59 4.07
CA PRO A 228 13.04 5.82 3.04
C PRO A 228 12.68 4.52 2.32
N ALA A 229 11.40 4.31 2.03
CA ALA A 229 10.89 3.08 1.42
C ALA A 229 11.59 2.76 0.09
N TRP A 230 11.80 3.75 -0.78
CA TRP A 230 12.52 3.55 -2.04
C TRP A 230 13.98 3.08 -1.84
N VAL A 231 14.68 3.56 -0.80
CA VAL A 231 16.05 3.12 -0.47
C VAL A 231 16.00 1.67 0.01
N TYR A 232 15.04 1.33 0.86
CA TYR A 232 14.84 -0.05 1.30
C TYR A 232 14.58 -0.98 0.11
N SER A 233 13.68 -0.61 -0.80
CA SER A 233 13.38 -1.38 -2.01
C SER A 233 14.60 -1.57 -2.90
N LEU A 234 15.40 -0.51 -3.08
CA LEU A 234 16.62 -0.57 -3.87
C LEU A 234 17.64 -1.53 -3.26
N VAL A 235 17.90 -1.42 -1.95
CA VAL A 235 18.88 -2.27 -1.24
C VAL A 235 18.46 -3.73 -1.31
N ILE A 236 17.20 -4.04 -0.99
CA ILE A 236 16.71 -5.43 -1.04
C ILE A 236 16.69 -5.96 -2.47
N GLY A 237 16.30 -5.15 -3.45
CA GLY A 237 16.36 -5.50 -4.86
C GLY A 237 17.79 -5.83 -5.31
N ILE A 238 18.77 -5.01 -4.93
CA ILE A 238 20.20 -5.26 -5.21
C ILE A 238 20.66 -6.56 -4.55
N LEU A 239 20.32 -6.80 -3.28
CA LEU A 239 20.67 -8.04 -2.59
C LEU A 239 20.12 -9.28 -3.31
N LEU A 240 18.87 -9.24 -3.79
CA LEU A 240 18.29 -10.32 -4.58
C LEU A 240 19.05 -10.52 -5.90
N VAL A 241 19.41 -9.44 -6.59
CA VAL A 241 20.22 -9.50 -7.82
C VAL A 241 21.60 -10.09 -7.55
N LEU A 242 22.24 -9.77 -6.42
CA LEU A 242 23.52 -10.35 -6.04
C LEU A 242 23.39 -11.86 -5.79
N LEU A 243 22.35 -12.31 -5.08
CA LEU A 243 22.07 -13.73 -4.87
C LEU A 243 21.83 -14.47 -6.20
N PHE A 244 21.13 -13.83 -7.14
CA PHE A 244 20.94 -14.33 -8.50
C PHE A 244 22.24 -14.38 -9.31
N SER A 245 23.12 -13.39 -9.15
CA SER A 245 24.39 -13.33 -9.89
C SER A 245 25.40 -14.37 -9.39
N GLN A 246 25.44 -14.62 -8.08
CA GLN A 246 26.30 -15.65 -7.47
C GLN A 246 25.97 -17.07 -7.96
N SER A 247 24.73 -17.30 -8.39
CA SER A 247 24.28 -18.62 -8.84
C SER A 247 24.58 -18.92 -10.30
N GLY A 248 24.63 -17.89 -11.15
CA GLY A 248 24.97 -18.06 -12.57
C GLY A 248 26.44 -18.38 -12.85
N MET A 249 27.37 -17.99 -11.96
CA MET A 249 28.81 -18.20 -12.18
C MET A 249 29.29 -19.63 -11.87
N ASN A 250 28.67 -20.34 -10.93
CA ASN A 250 29.10 -21.69 -10.57
C ASN A 250 28.59 -22.80 -11.51
N ARG A 251 27.51 -22.55 -12.28
CA ARG A 251 26.90 -23.56 -13.19
C ARG A 251 27.43 -23.52 -14.63
N MET A 252 28.17 -22.49 -15.03
CA MET A 252 28.77 -22.40 -16.37
C MET A 252 30.26 -22.73 -16.41
N MET A 253 30.89 -22.97 -15.25
CA MET A 253 32.30 -23.37 -15.14
C MET A 253 32.46 -24.88 -14.82
N HIS A 254 31.37 -25.65 -14.79
CA HIS A 254 31.36 -27.10 -14.61
C HIS A 254 30.48 -27.77 -15.65
#